data_AF-A0A959NQR4-F1
#
_entry.id   AF-A0A959NQR4-F1
#
_cell.length_a   1.000
_cell.length_b   1.000
_cell.length_c   1.000
_cell.angle_alpha   90.00
_cell.angle_beta   90.00
_cell.angle_gamma   90.00
#
_symmetry.space_group_name_H-M   'P 1'
#
loop_
_entity.id
_entity.type
_entity.pdbx_description
1 polymer ?
#
loop_
_entity_poly.entity_id
_entity_poly.type
_entity_poly.pdbx_seq_one_letter_code
_entity_poly.pdbx_strand_id
1 'polypeptide(L)'
;LFFSLFHGLKHVYGTYSPRSGKHWQIKGEVTEKVIENHLKGKQPYGFYPLTGDKTTVGIADFDDLDPRPPIEFIKRAEHYGLTAYLEKSKSKGYHVWLFFPEDGVNARKLRIVLKFILNEIDSPETEVFPKQDSITNKGSYGNFINAPIFGKYAHKGKTIFVHPDINLSPFKDQFEFLKSIIRNSEDILDALIEENELETKREEATKDLSSDNSLKNNYGLPICAQKMLENGVTYDQRIACFRLAVNLKKIGLPLDEAIAILMSWRVKNKPSNNKRIITPDEVIEQAKWAYSKEYKGYGCDIPIIEFHCDSNCKLYKYRN
;
A
#
# COMPACT_ATOMS: atom_id res chain seq x y z
N LEU A 1 8.63 23.26 14.02
CA LEU A 1 8.90 21.84 13.73
C LEU A 1 7.62 20.99 13.70
N PHE A 2 6.95 20.71 14.83
CA PHE A 2 5.77 19.82 14.80
C PHE A 2 4.68 20.32 13.83
N PHE A 3 4.39 21.64 13.88
CA PHE A 3 3.48 22.31 12.95
C PHE A 3 3.90 22.27 11.48
N SER A 4 5.18 22.16 11.17
CA SER A 4 5.63 22.14 9.77
C SER A 4 5.59 20.75 9.16
N LEU A 5 5.16 19.74 9.93
CA LEU A 5 5.07 18.34 9.52
C LEU A 5 3.64 17.80 9.62
N PHE A 6 2.91 18.16 10.69
CA PHE A 6 1.59 17.61 10.98
C PHE A 6 0.52 18.69 10.93
N HIS A 7 0.28 19.24 9.73
CA HIS A 7 -0.65 20.34 9.52
C HIS A 7 -1.50 20.19 8.25
N GLY A 8 -2.48 21.06 8.13
CA GLY A 8 -3.27 21.27 6.91
C GLY A 8 -4.25 22.42 7.14
N LEU A 9 -5.54 22.14 7.25
CA LEU A 9 -6.52 23.19 7.58
C LEU A 9 -6.23 23.84 8.95
N LYS A 10 -6.22 25.17 8.99
CA LYS A 10 -5.81 25.96 10.16
C LYS A 10 -6.97 26.32 11.11
N HIS A 11 -8.21 26.26 10.64
CA HIS A 11 -9.41 26.70 11.38
C HIS A 11 -10.29 25.53 11.84
N VAL A 12 -9.77 24.30 11.77
CA VAL A 12 -10.48 23.09 12.15
C VAL A 12 -9.50 21.98 12.46
N TYR A 13 -9.80 21.16 13.46
CA TYR A 13 -9.03 19.97 13.77
C TYR A 13 -9.91 18.86 14.35
N GLY A 14 -9.42 17.62 14.26
CA GLY A 14 -10.03 16.46 14.87
C GLY A 14 -9.47 16.20 16.26
N THR A 15 -10.25 15.50 17.07
CA THR A 15 -9.80 14.93 18.35
C THR A 15 -10.59 13.66 18.62
N TYR A 16 -10.17 12.90 19.62
CA TYR A 16 -10.95 11.79 20.16
C TYR A 16 -10.87 11.75 21.68
N SER A 17 -11.78 11.00 22.28
CA SER A 17 -11.75 10.72 23.72
C SER A 17 -10.79 9.56 23.97
N PRO A 18 -9.70 9.75 24.74
CA PRO A 18 -8.81 8.64 25.08
C PRO A 18 -9.48 7.55 25.93
N ARG A 19 -10.67 7.81 26.47
CA ARG A 19 -11.45 6.86 27.29
C ARG A 19 -12.45 6.08 26.44
N SER A 20 -13.21 6.74 25.57
CA SER A 20 -14.28 6.10 24.79
C SER A 20 -13.92 5.83 23.32
N GLY A 21 -12.80 6.36 22.83
CA GLY A 21 -12.41 6.24 21.41
C GLY A 21 -13.29 7.05 20.44
N LYS A 22 -14.35 7.71 20.92
CA LYS A 22 -15.23 8.54 20.08
C LYS A 22 -14.44 9.71 19.49
N HIS A 23 -14.51 9.87 18.17
CA HIS A 23 -13.90 10.96 17.42
C HIS A 23 -14.89 12.10 17.20
N TRP A 24 -14.43 13.35 17.20
CA TRP A 24 -15.22 14.50 16.80
C TRP A 24 -14.32 15.63 16.26
N GLN A 25 -14.96 16.58 15.59
CA GLN A 25 -14.32 17.77 15.04
C GLN A 25 -14.47 18.95 16.00
N ILE A 26 -13.42 19.77 16.09
CA ILE A 26 -13.46 21.08 16.73
C ILE A 26 -13.28 22.14 15.63
N LYS A 27 -14.25 23.06 15.53
CA LYS A 27 -14.17 24.24 14.67
C LYS A 27 -13.49 25.35 15.46
N GLY A 28 -12.24 25.65 15.13
CA GLY A 28 -11.40 26.57 15.87
C GLY A 28 -9.97 26.53 15.37
N GLU A 29 -9.21 27.59 15.65
CA GLU A 29 -7.83 27.70 15.21
C GLU A 29 -6.93 26.64 15.84
N VAL A 30 -6.03 26.07 15.03
CA VAL A 30 -4.97 25.21 15.53
C VAL A 30 -3.86 26.08 16.12
N THR A 31 -3.88 26.27 17.43
CA THR A 31 -2.90 27.10 18.16
C THR A 31 -1.77 26.26 18.75
N GLU A 32 -0.67 26.90 19.15
CA GLU A 32 0.41 26.24 19.91
C GLU A 32 -0.11 25.51 21.15
N LYS A 33 -1.15 26.05 21.78
CA LYS A 33 -1.76 25.41 22.96
C LYS A 33 -2.40 24.06 22.63
N VAL A 34 -3.00 23.91 21.44
CA VAL A 34 -3.57 22.64 20.98
C VAL A 34 -2.46 21.59 20.87
N ILE A 35 -1.33 21.95 20.26
CA ILE A 35 -0.18 21.06 20.10
C ILE A 35 0.48 20.75 21.45
N GLU A 36 0.64 21.75 22.32
CA GLU A 36 1.17 21.55 23.67
C GLU A 36 0.30 20.56 24.46
N ASN A 37 -1.02 20.69 24.38
CA ASN A 37 -1.96 19.78 25.04
C ASN A 37 -1.87 18.36 24.46
N HIS A 38 -1.66 18.22 23.15
CA HIS A 38 -1.42 16.93 22.50
C HIS A 38 -0.15 16.26 23.01
N LEU A 39 0.98 16.95 22.94
CA LEU A 39 2.29 16.43 23.36
C LEU A 39 2.31 16.12 24.87
N LYS A 40 1.56 16.86 25.69
CA LYS A 40 1.37 16.59 27.13
C LYS A 40 0.34 15.49 27.42
N GLY A 41 -0.28 14.89 26.41
CA GLY A 41 -1.26 13.81 26.58
C GLY A 41 -2.63 14.26 27.11
N LYS A 42 -2.91 15.56 27.13
CA LYS A 42 -4.15 16.15 27.68
C LYS A 42 -5.32 16.02 26.70
N GLN A 43 -5.10 16.35 25.43
CA GLN A 43 -6.12 16.28 24.39
C GLN A 43 -5.49 15.86 23.06
N PRO A 44 -5.99 14.78 22.42
CA PRO A 44 -5.49 14.40 21.10
C PRO A 44 -5.73 15.49 20.05
N TYR A 45 -4.86 15.52 19.06
CA TYR A 45 -4.90 16.43 17.94
C TYR A 45 -4.84 15.58 16.69
N GLY A 46 -5.80 15.78 15.80
CA GLY A 46 -5.76 15.26 14.45
C GLY A 46 -5.94 16.41 13.47
N PHE A 47 -5.26 16.34 12.35
CA PHE A 47 -5.26 17.40 11.36
C PHE A 47 -5.86 16.91 10.05
N TYR A 48 -6.44 17.83 9.29
CA TYR A 48 -6.99 17.56 7.97
C TYR A 48 -5.87 17.80 6.94
N PRO A 49 -5.26 16.74 6.36
CA PRO A 49 -4.05 16.88 5.54
C PRO A 49 -4.32 17.50 4.16
N LEU A 50 -5.58 17.61 3.74
CA LEU A 50 -5.97 18.14 2.43
C LEU A 50 -6.41 19.60 2.55
N THR A 51 -5.85 20.48 1.71
CA THR A 51 -6.25 21.88 1.58
C THR A 51 -6.46 22.19 0.10
N GLY A 52 -7.72 22.36 -0.31
CA GLY A 52 -8.06 22.42 -1.74
C GLY A 52 -7.78 21.07 -2.40
N ASP A 53 -6.85 21.04 -3.35
CA ASP A 53 -6.30 19.87 -4.03
C ASP A 53 -4.85 19.55 -3.62
N LYS A 54 -4.31 20.26 -2.62
CA LYS A 54 -2.93 20.13 -2.18
C LYS A 54 -2.79 19.47 -0.81
N THR A 55 -1.67 18.80 -0.61
CA THR A 55 -1.29 18.19 0.67
C THR A 55 0.22 18.23 0.89
N THR A 56 0.65 18.28 2.16
CA THR A 56 2.07 18.24 2.55
C THR A 56 2.49 16.88 3.08
N VAL A 57 1.57 15.91 3.17
CA VAL A 57 1.81 14.56 3.69
C VAL A 57 1.03 13.51 2.92
N GLY A 58 1.63 12.33 2.77
CA GLY A 58 0.96 11.11 2.35
C GLY A 58 1.03 10.08 3.46
N ILE A 59 -0.07 9.38 3.72
CA ILE A 59 -0.10 8.34 4.75
C ILE A 59 -0.73 7.07 4.18
N ALA A 60 -0.07 5.93 4.38
CA ALA A 60 -0.70 4.61 4.28
C ALA A 60 -0.97 4.07 5.68
N ASP A 61 -2.24 3.79 6.00
CA ASP A 61 -2.74 3.37 7.30
C ASP A 61 -3.01 1.86 7.33
N PHE A 62 -2.05 1.12 7.87
CA PHE A 62 -2.10 -0.33 7.98
C PHE A 62 -2.73 -0.73 9.31
N ASP A 63 -4.00 -1.13 9.27
CA ASP A 63 -4.81 -1.55 10.43
C ASP A 63 -4.58 -3.02 10.86
N ASP A 64 -3.33 -3.52 10.79
CA ASP A 64 -2.94 -4.88 11.21
C ASP A 64 -1.77 -4.86 12.21
N LEU A 65 -1.64 -5.90 13.02
CA LEU A 65 -0.48 -6.09 13.90
C LEU A 65 0.79 -6.50 13.15
N ASP A 66 0.66 -7.04 11.95
CA ASP A 66 1.77 -7.46 11.11
C ASP A 66 2.58 -6.25 10.59
N PRO A 67 3.86 -6.10 10.99
CA PRO A 67 4.70 -5.01 10.52
C PRO A 67 5.29 -5.26 9.13
N ARG A 68 5.12 -6.45 8.53
CA ARG A 68 5.76 -6.76 7.24
C ARG A 68 5.22 -5.90 6.10
N PRO A 69 3.89 -5.74 5.88
CA PRO A 69 3.38 -4.87 4.82
C PRO A 69 3.86 -3.40 4.92
N PRO A 70 3.82 -2.71 6.08
CA PRO A 70 4.32 -1.34 6.15
C PRO A 70 5.84 -1.24 5.96
N ILE A 71 6.64 -2.23 6.40
CA ILE A 71 8.08 -2.27 6.12
C ILE A 71 8.33 -2.47 4.62
N GLU A 72 7.57 -3.35 3.97
CA GLU A 72 7.69 -3.58 2.53
C GLU A 72 7.27 -2.34 1.73
N PHE A 73 6.23 -1.64 2.16
CA PHE A 73 5.85 -0.35 1.58
C PHE A 73 7.02 0.64 1.62
N ILE A 74 7.72 0.76 2.76
CA ILE A 74 8.86 1.67 2.89
C ILE A 74 10.00 1.28 1.96
N LYS A 75 10.32 -0.02 1.85
CA LYS A 75 11.33 -0.50 0.90
C LYS A 75 10.95 -0.24 -0.55
N ARG A 76 9.68 -0.39 -0.89
CA ARG A 76 9.19 -0.14 -2.25
C ARG A 76 9.18 1.36 -2.57
N ALA A 77 8.82 2.20 -1.59
CA ALA A 77 8.98 3.65 -1.71
C ALA A 77 10.45 4.04 -1.92
N GLU A 78 11.37 3.47 -1.13
CA GLU A 78 12.82 3.73 -1.25
C GLU A 78 13.36 3.30 -2.62
N HIS A 79 12.91 2.17 -3.16
CA HIS A 79 13.24 1.72 -4.52
C HIS A 79 12.85 2.75 -5.59
N TYR A 80 11.78 3.50 -5.36
CA TYR A 80 11.30 4.58 -6.23
C TYR A 80 11.88 5.96 -5.89
N GLY A 81 12.89 6.03 -5.02
CA GLY A 81 13.50 7.28 -4.59
C GLY A 81 12.64 8.10 -3.62
N LEU A 82 11.54 7.53 -3.12
CA LEU A 82 10.70 8.16 -2.10
C LEU A 82 11.20 7.80 -0.69
N THR A 83 11.26 8.79 0.18
CA THR A 83 11.53 8.60 1.60
C THR A 83 10.22 8.49 2.38
N ALA A 84 10.09 7.43 3.16
CA ALA A 84 8.93 7.14 4.00
C ALA A 84 9.33 6.72 5.43
N TYR A 85 8.46 6.96 6.41
CA TYR A 85 8.75 6.78 7.83
C TYR A 85 7.66 5.99 8.56
N LEU A 86 8.07 5.06 9.41
CA LEU A 86 7.16 4.16 10.14
C LEU A 86 6.77 4.73 11.51
N GLU A 87 5.47 4.83 11.78
CA GLU A 87 4.90 5.14 13.09
C GLU A 87 4.04 3.98 13.58
N LYS A 88 4.19 3.61 14.86
CA LYS A 88 3.25 2.69 15.53
C LYS A 88 1.97 3.43 15.89
N SER A 89 0.81 2.91 15.49
CA SER A 89 -0.48 3.57 15.77
C SER A 89 -0.84 3.54 17.27
N LYS A 90 -1.94 4.22 17.63
CA LYS A 90 -2.45 4.23 19.02
C LYS A 90 -3.00 2.87 19.49
N SER A 91 -3.46 2.04 18.57
CA SER A 91 -4.18 0.80 18.85
C SER A 91 -3.34 -0.41 18.42
N LYS A 92 -3.71 -1.01 17.29
CA LYS A 92 -3.09 -2.11 16.57
C LYS A 92 -2.97 -1.58 15.14
N GLY A 93 -1.77 -1.48 14.59
CA GLY A 93 -1.55 -0.87 13.29
C GLY A 93 -0.31 0.00 13.20
N TYR A 94 -0.04 0.45 11.98
CA TYR A 94 1.10 1.27 11.62
C TYR A 94 0.69 2.33 10.59
N HIS A 95 1.23 3.53 10.75
CA HIS A 95 1.13 4.55 9.71
C HIS A 95 2.48 4.66 9.02
N VAL A 96 2.49 4.63 7.69
CA VAL A 96 3.68 4.95 6.90
C VAL A 96 3.52 6.35 6.33
N TRP A 97 4.40 7.25 6.75
CA TRP A 97 4.36 8.68 6.46
C TRP A 97 5.34 9.07 5.36
N LEU A 98 4.87 9.82 4.36
CA LEU A 98 5.69 10.55 3.40
C LEU A 98 5.47 12.05 3.62
N PHE A 99 6.54 12.83 3.59
CA PHE A 99 6.48 14.28 3.78
C PHE A 99 6.87 15.01 2.50
N PHE A 100 6.29 16.20 2.31
CA PHE A 100 6.45 17.03 1.13
C PHE A 100 6.70 18.51 1.52
N PRO A 101 7.15 19.36 0.57
CA PRO A 101 7.28 20.80 0.74
C PRO A 101 6.04 21.50 1.31
N GLU A 102 6.23 22.65 1.96
CA GLU A 102 5.18 23.37 2.69
C GLU A 102 4.11 24.00 1.79
N ASP A 103 4.47 24.27 0.53
CA ASP A 103 3.56 24.71 -0.53
C ASP A 103 2.67 23.58 -1.06
N GLY A 104 2.97 22.32 -0.68
CA GLY A 104 2.17 21.13 -0.91
C GLY A 104 2.18 20.63 -2.36
N VAL A 105 2.02 19.32 -2.50
CA VAL A 105 1.92 18.62 -3.80
C VAL A 105 0.48 18.32 -4.15
N ASN A 106 0.22 18.01 -5.42
CA ASN A 106 -1.11 17.59 -5.85
C ASN A 106 -1.54 16.27 -5.16
N ALA A 107 -2.65 16.32 -4.44
CA ALA A 107 -3.15 15.18 -3.67
C ALA A 107 -3.57 14.00 -4.55
N ARG A 108 -4.05 14.25 -5.77
CA ARG A 108 -4.41 13.19 -6.72
C ARG A 108 -3.17 12.38 -7.10
N LYS A 109 -2.09 13.07 -7.51
CA LYS A 109 -0.83 12.43 -7.88
C LYS A 109 -0.28 11.58 -6.75
N LEU A 110 -0.22 12.15 -5.54
CA LEU A 110 0.22 11.43 -4.36
C LEU A 110 -0.61 10.17 -4.11
N ARG A 111 -1.94 10.27 -4.14
CA ARG A 111 -2.82 9.11 -3.93
C ARG A 111 -2.66 8.05 -5.01
N ILE A 112 -2.39 8.42 -6.26
CA ILE A 112 -2.10 7.48 -7.35
C ILE A 112 -0.83 6.70 -7.01
N VAL A 113 0.27 7.38 -6.67
CA VAL A 113 1.55 6.75 -6.34
C VAL A 113 1.46 5.87 -5.09
N LEU A 114 0.81 6.34 -4.02
CA LEU A 114 0.62 5.52 -2.81
C LEU A 114 -0.17 4.24 -3.12
N LYS A 115 -1.24 4.34 -3.91
CA LYS A 115 -2.05 3.17 -4.32
C LYS A 115 -1.29 2.23 -5.25
N PHE A 116 -0.46 2.78 -6.14
CA PHE A 116 0.42 1.98 -6.98
C PHE A 116 1.37 1.14 -6.12
N ILE A 117 2.09 1.76 -5.18
CA ILE A 117 2.98 1.03 -4.25
C ILE A 117 2.19 0.00 -3.44
N LEU A 118 1.00 0.35 -2.92
CA LEU A 118 0.14 -0.57 -2.19
C LEU A 118 -0.30 -1.78 -3.02
N ASN A 119 -0.62 -1.57 -4.30
CA ASN A 119 -0.96 -2.67 -5.21
C ASN A 119 0.24 -3.60 -5.42
N GLU A 120 1.45 -3.06 -5.58
CA GLU A 120 2.65 -3.87 -5.79
C GLU A 120 3.03 -4.73 -4.59
N ILE A 121 2.66 -4.29 -3.38
CA ILE A 121 2.84 -5.07 -2.15
C ILE A 121 1.59 -5.89 -1.77
N ASP A 122 0.66 -6.10 -2.72
CA ASP A 122 -0.61 -6.84 -2.54
C ASP A 122 -1.45 -6.35 -1.33
N SER A 123 -1.41 -5.05 -1.04
CA SER A 123 -2.16 -4.39 0.05
C SER A 123 -3.11 -3.28 -0.46
N PRO A 124 -3.93 -3.53 -1.50
CA PRO A 124 -4.74 -2.49 -2.16
C PRO A 124 -5.83 -1.87 -1.26
N GLU A 125 -6.25 -2.61 -0.24
CA GLU A 125 -7.30 -2.19 0.70
C GLU A 125 -6.77 -1.30 1.84
N THR A 126 -5.45 -1.11 1.94
CA THR A 126 -4.84 -0.20 2.92
C THR A 126 -5.33 1.22 2.69
N GLU A 127 -5.82 1.85 3.76
CA GLU A 127 -6.36 3.19 3.67
C GLU A 127 -5.25 4.22 3.40
N VAL A 128 -5.52 5.20 2.55
CA VAL A 128 -4.59 6.29 2.24
C VAL A 128 -5.15 7.65 2.62
N PHE A 129 -4.28 8.50 3.17
CA PHE A 129 -4.57 9.90 3.44
C PHE A 129 -3.67 10.82 2.58
N PRO A 130 -4.24 11.88 1.99
CA PRO A 130 -5.65 12.27 2.03
C PRO A 130 -6.58 11.26 1.34
N LYS A 131 -7.83 11.12 1.83
CA LYS A 131 -8.78 10.15 1.25
C LYS A 131 -9.37 10.62 -0.09
N GLN A 132 -9.36 11.93 -0.32
CA GLN A 132 -9.92 12.59 -1.50
C GLN A 132 -8.82 13.25 -2.34
N ASP A 133 -9.08 13.41 -3.64
CA ASP A 133 -8.20 14.13 -4.56
C ASP A 133 -8.31 15.66 -4.40
N SER A 134 -9.48 16.16 -3.96
CA SER A 134 -9.72 17.56 -3.66
C SER A 134 -10.92 17.76 -2.73
N ILE A 135 -11.03 18.95 -2.14
CA ILE A 135 -12.21 19.40 -1.38
C ILE A 135 -13.12 20.18 -2.33
N THR A 136 -14.17 19.53 -2.84
CA THR A 136 -15.11 20.13 -3.81
C THR A 136 -16.38 20.67 -3.18
N ASN A 137 -16.80 20.14 -2.02
CA ASN A 137 -18.07 20.51 -1.39
C ASN A 137 -17.89 21.66 -0.40
N LYS A 138 -18.66 22.74 -0.60
CA LYS A 138 -18.75 23.85 0.37
C LYS A 138 -19.18 23.31 1.74
N GLY A 139 -18.32 23.46 2.74
CA GLY A 139 -18.57 23.05 4.13
C GLY A 139 -18.03 21.68 4.53
N SER A 140 -17.44 20.90 3.61
CA SER A 140 -16.69 19.69 3.94
C SER A 140 -15.22 20.03 4.22
N TYR A 141 -14.66 19.45 5.28
CA TYR A 141 -13.23 19.60 5.62
C TYR A 141 -12.39 18.40 5.17
N GLY A 142 -13.04 17.36 4.61
CA GLY A 142 -12.40 16.07 4.34
C GLY A 142 -12.29 15.19 5.59
N ASN A 143 -11.28 14.34 5.63
CA ASN A 143 -11.01 13.44 6.76
C ASN A 143 -9.75 13.88 7.49
N PHE A 144 -9.78 13.90 8.83
CA PHE A 144 -8.58 14.13 9.62
C PHE A 144 -7.88 12.82 9.93
N ILE A 145 -6.56 12.90 10.12
CA ILE A 145 -5.74 11.84 10.69
C ILE A 145 -5.19 12.29 12.04
N ASN A 146 -5.04 11.36 13.00
CA ASN A 146 -4.48 11.70 14.31
C ASN A 146 -2.98 11.99 14.16
N ALA A 147 -2.51 13.08 14.77
CA ALA A 147 -1.08 13.38 14.81
C ALA A 147 -0.33 12.38 15.71
N PRO A 148 0.94 12.09 15.39
CA PRO A 148 1.77 11.21 16.20
C PRO A 148 2.28 11.94 17.45
N ILE A 149 2.92 11.18 18.34
CA ILE A 149 3.58 11.63 19.58
C ILE A 149 2.55 12.18 20.58
N PHE A 150 1.37 11.54 20.65
CA PHE A 150 0.41 11.89 21.69
C PHE A 150 0.95 11.47 23.05
N GLY A 151 1.23 12.42 23.95
CA GLY A 151 1.99 12.18 25.18
C GLY A 151 1.45 11.04 26.07
N LYS A 152 0.15 10.80 26.05
CA LYS A 152 -0.51 9.72 26.81
C LYS A 152 -0.20 8.32 26.26
N TYR A 153 0.19 8.20 25.00
CA TYR A 153 0.51 6.93 24.33
C TYR A 153 1.99 6.82 24.00
N ALA A 154 2.67 7.95 23.75
CA ALA A 154 4.11 8.02 23.47
C ALA A 154 4.98 7.33 24.53
N HIS A 155 4.73 7.60 25.82
CA HIS A 155 5.46 6.96 26.92
C HIS A 155 5.24 5.44 27.03
N LYS A 156 4.27 4.88 26.29
CA LYS A 156 3.97 3.44 26.21
C LYS A 156 4.49 2.81 24.92
N GLY A 157 5.34 3.51 24.16
CA GLY A 157 5.86 3.01 22.88
C GLY A 157 4.80 2.95 21.77
N LYS A 158 3.79 3.82 21.84
CA LYS A 158 2.72 3.96 20.82
C LYS A 158 2.66 5.39 20.31
N THR A 159 2.09 5.60 19.14
CA THR A 159 2.09 6.90 18.44
C THR A 159 3.50 7.46 18.29
N ILE A 160 4.50 6.61 18.07
CA ILE A 160 5.91 7.03 17.96
C ILE A 160 6.51 6.46 16.69
N PHE A 161 7.48 7.18 16.16
CA PHE A 161 8.27 6.72 15.05
C PHE A 161 9.27 5.66 15.50
N VAL A 162 9.46 4.66 14.65
CA VAL A 162 10.33 3.52 14.87
C VAL A 162 11.16 3.25 13.61
N HIS A 163 12.30 2.60 13.79
CA HIS A 163 13.08 2.07 12.67
C HIS A 163 12.26 0.97 11.95
N PRO A 164 12.26 0.94 10.61
CA PRO A 164 11.56 -0.09 9.82
C PRO A 164 12.37 -1.40 9.80
N ASP A 165 12.78 -1.87 10.98
CA ASP A 165 13.51 -3.11 11.19
C ASP A 165 12.62 -4.16 11.90
N ILE A 166 13.13 -5.38 12.04
CA ILE A 166 12.37 -6.48 12.65
C ILE A 166 12.02 -6.25 14.13
N ASN A 167 12.79 -5.41 14.81
CA ASN A 167 12.60 -5.10 16.23
C ASN A 167 11.69 -3.88 16.44
N LEU A 168 11.40 -3.12 15.38
CA LEU A 168 10.62 -1.88 15.42
C LEU A 168 11.13 -0.94 16.50
N SER A 169 12.45 -0.80 16.55
CA SER A 169 13.14 -0.05 17.61
C SER A 169 12.71 1.42 17.59
N PRO A 170 12.26 2.01 18.72
CA PRO A 170 11.97 3.44 18.78
C PRO A 170 13.18 4.30 18.44
N PHE A 171 12.97 5.39 17.70
CA PHE A 171 14.01 6.44 17.64
C PHE A 171 14.24 7.00 19.04
N LYS A 172 15.51 7.09 19.45
CA LYS A 172 15.93 7.47 20.81
C LYS A 172 15.36 8.83 21.23
N ASP A 173 15.38 9.80 20.32
CA ASP A 173 14.75 11.10 20.49
C ASP A 173 13.81 11.35 19.31
N GLN A 174 12.52 11.37 19.61
CA GLN A 174 11.49 11.56 18.59
C GLN A 174 11.56 12.95 17.96
N PHE A 175 11.95 13.99 18.71
CA PHE A 175 12.01 15.36 18.20
C PHE A 175 13.26 15.60 17.36
N GLU A 176 14.41 15.02 17.73
CA GLU A 176 15.59 15.01 16.84
C GLU A 176 15.30 14.24 15.55
N PHE A 177 14.60 13.10 15.63
CA PHE A 177 14.12 12.39 14.44
C PHE A 177 13.22 13.28 13.55
N LEU A 178 12.28 14.03 14.14
CA LEU A 178 11.45 14.94 13.34
C LEU A 178 12.27 16.00 12.58
N LYS A 179 13.42 16.42 13.11
CA LYS A 179 14.33 17.36 12.41
C LYS A 179 15.06 16.70 11.23
N SER A 180 15.24 15.38 11.25
CA SER A 180 15.92 14.65 10.17
C SER A 180 14.98 14.18 9.06
N ILE A 181 13.69 14.52 9.12
CA ILE A 181 12.72 14.18 8.08
C ILE A 181 13.09 14.87 6.76
N ILE A 182 13.17 14.06 5.71
CA ILE A 182 13.37 14.46 4.32
C ILE A 182 11.99 14.64 3.68
N ARG A 183 11.84 15.74 2.95
CA ARG A 183 10.64 16.06 2.16
C ARG A 183 10.88 15.65 0.72
N ASN A 184 10.01 14.80 0.17
CA ASN A 184 10.04 14.35 -1.22
C ASN A 184 9.59 15.49 -2.15
N SER A 185 10.14 15.59 -3.36
CA SER A 185 9.67 16.54 -4.37
C SER A 185 8.44 16.00 -5.13
N GLU A 186 7.64 16.90 -5.69
CA GLU A 186 6.51 16.50 -6.55
C GLU A 186 6.99 15.82 -7.84
N ASP A 187 8.16 16.20 -8.35
CA ASP A 187 8.74 15.65 -9.58
C ASP A 187 8.90 14.12 -9.53
N ILE A 188 9.19 13.55 -8.36
CA ILE A 188 9.27 12.09 -8.19
C ILE A 188 7.89 11.45 -8.39
N LEU A 189 6.81 12.10 -7.94
CA LEU A 189 5.45 11.61 -8.17
C LEU A 189 5.10 11.66 -9.66
N ASP A 190 5.48 12.75 -10.33
CA ASP A 190 5.27 12.93 -11.77
C ASP A 190 6.01 11.86 -12.59
N ALA A 191 7.29 11.65 -12.30
CA ALA A 191 8.10 10.62 -12.94
C ALA A 191 7.48 9.22 -12.76
N LEU A 192 7.07 8.87 -11.54
CA LEU A 192 6.44 7.57 -11.29
C LEU A 192 5.11 7.40 -12.00
N ILE A 193 4.33 8.47 -12.13
CA ILE A 193 3.05 8.44 -12.84
C ILE A 193 3.27 8.26 -14.34
N GLU A 194 4.23 8.99 -14.92
CA GLU A 194 4.58 8.93 -16.34
C GLU A 194 5.19 7.58 -16.71
N GLU A 195 6.24 7.15 -15.99
CA GLU A 195 6.98 5.91 -16.27
C GLU A 195 6.11 4.65 -16.14
N ASN A 196 5.06 4.70 -15.30
CA ASN A 196 4.15 3.57 -15.07
C ASN A 196 2.76 3.77 -15.70
N GLU A 197 2.58 4.83 -16.51
CA GLU A 197 1.34 5.15 -17.24
C GLU A 197 0.07 5.15 -16.35
N LEU A 198 0.17 5.70 -15.12
CA LEU A 198 -0.83 5.50 -14.08
C LEU A 198 -2.13 6.32 -14.25
N GLU A 199 -2.16 7.32 -15.13
CA GLU A 199 -3.36 8.15 -15.36
C GLU A 199 -4.34 7.57 -16.36
N THR A 200 -3.85 6.91 -17.41
CA THR A 200 -4.66 6.35 -18.51
C THR A 200 -5.58 5.21 -18.03
N LYS A 201 -5.11 4.42 -17.06
CA LYS A 201 -5.79 3.20 -16.57
C LYS A 201 -7.07 3.47 -15.78
N ARG A 202 -7.29 4.70 -15.29
CA ARG A 202 -8.44 5.04 -14.42
C ARG A 202 -9.71 5.42 -15.18
N GLU A 203 -9.59 5.99 -16.37
CA GLU A 203 -10.76 6.39 -17.18
C GLU A 203 -11.45 5.19 -17.83
N GLU A 204 -10.69 4.17 -18.22
CA GLU A 204 -11.22 2.95 -18.86
C GLU A 204 -11.96 2.03 -17.89
N ALA A 205 -11.58 2.01 -16.60
CA ALA A 205 -12.17 1.14 -15.58
C ALA A 205 -13.63 1.47 -15.19
N THR A 206 -14.19 2.58 -15.68
CA THR A 206 -15.54 3.05 -15.27
C THR A 206 -16.68 2.62 -16.19
N LYS A 207 -16.44 1.91 -17.32
CA LYS A 207 -17.48 1.72 -18.35
C LYS A 207 -18.04 0.32 -18.60
N ASP A 208 -17.43 -0.79 -18.19
CA ASP A 208 -17.92 -2.11 -18.64
C ASP A 208 -18.36 -3.05 -17.50
N LEU A 209 -19.67 -3.03 -17.26
CA LEU A 209 -20.42 -4.13 -16.63
C LEU A 209 -21.54 -4.54 -17.59
N SER A 210 -21.26 -5.48 -18.49
CA SER A 210 -22.30 -6.38 -19.00
C SER A 210 -21.73 -7.69 -19.54
N SER A 211 -22.50 -8.74 -19.31
CA SER A 211 -22.30 -10.18 -19.57
C SER A 211 -22.08 -10.54 -21.04
N ASP A 212 -21.34 -11.62 -21.33
CA ASP A 212 -21.95 -12.93 -21.67
C ASP A 212 -20.90 -14.04 -21.92
N ASN A 213 -21.34 -15.28 -21.70
CA ASN A 213 -20.71 -16.58 -21.87
C ASN A 213 -20.56 -17.01 -23.35
N SER A 214 -19.45 -17.66 -23.69
CA SER A 214 -19.38 -19.06 -24.19
C SER A 214 -18.19 -19.35 -25.13
N LEU A 215 -17.50 -20.48 -24.84
CA LEU A 215 -16.98 -21.54 -25.74
C LEU A 215 -15.64 -22.15 -25.26
N LYS A 216 -15.68 -23.48 -25.09
CA LYS A 216 -14.70 -24.41 -24.49
C LYS A 216 -13.68 -24.94 -25.53
N ASN A 217 -12.39 -24.96 -25.21
CA ASN A 217 -11.57 -26.16 -24.91
C ASN A 217 -10.07 -25.87 -25.09
N ASN A 218 -9.41 -25.52 -23.98
CA ASN A 218 -8.11 -26.03 -23.53
C ASN A 218 -7.88 -25.34 -22.19
N TYR A 219 -7.89 -26.15 -21.12
CA TYR A 219 -7.83 -25.82 -19.68
C TYR A 219 -7.93 -24.33 -19.37
N GLY A 220 -9.03 -23.91 -18.70
CA GLY A 220 -9.41 -22.51 -18.41
C GLY A 220 -8.39 -21.62 -17.69
N LEU A 221 -7.14 -22.05 -17.60
CA LEU A 221 -5.95 -21.27 -17.33
C LEU A 221 -5.63 -20.33 -18.50
N PRO A 222 -5.27 -19.07 -18.23
CA PRO A 222 -4.73 -18.15 -19.23
C PRO A 222 -3.44 -18.67 -19.89
N ILE A 223 -3.16 -18.20 -21.11
CA ILE A 223 -1.98 -18.60 -21.91
C ILE A 223 -0.67 -18.40 -21.13
N CYS A 224 -0.54 -17.31 -20.37
CA CYS A 224 0.64 -17.05 -19.54
C CYS A 224 0.85 -18.12 -18.46
N ALA A 225 -0.24 -18.57 -17.80
CA ALA A 225 -0.18 -19.64 -16.81
C ALA A 225 0.21 -20.99 -17.45
N GLN A 226 -0.28 -21.26 -18.65
CA GLN A 226 0.10 -22.45 -19.42
C GLN A 226 1.60 -22.44 -19.75
N LYS A 227 2.10 -21.33 -20.31
CA LYS A 227 3.53 -21.15 -20.65
C LYS A 227 4.44 -21.31 -19.43
N MET A 228 4.06 -20.73 -18.29
CA MET A 228 4.82 -20.87 -17.05
C MET A 228 4.82 -22.32 -16.53
N LEU A 229 3.67 -23.02 -16.53
CA LEU A 229 3.59 -24.41 -16.09
C LEU A 229 4.41 -25.36 -16.98
N GLU A 230 4.45 -25.07 -18.27
CA GLU A 230 5.20 -25.86 -19.24
C GLU A 230 6.71 -25.64 -19.11
N ASN A 231 7.15 -24.37 -19.06
CA ASN A 231 8.55 -24.00 -19.25
C ASN A 231 9.31 -23.64 -17.96
N GLY A 232 8.61 -23.43 -16.85
CA GLY A 232 9.20 -22.85 -15.63
C GLY A 232 9.47 -21.34 -15.78
N VAL A 233 10.09 -20.75 -14.78
CA VAL A 233 10.49 -19.32 -14.76
C VAL A 233 11.97 -19.14 -14.39
N THR A 234 12.54 -17.99 -14.75
CA THR A 234 13.94 -17.62 -14.49
C THR A 234 14.12 -16.58 -13.37
N TYR A 235 13.05 -15.90 -12.97
CA TYR A 235 13.02 -14.96 -11.85
C TYR A 235 11.64 -15.02 -11.15
N ASP A 236 11.53 -14.38 -9.98
CA ASP A 236 10.27 -14.24 -9.23
C ASP A 236 9.46 -15.53 -9.00
N GLN A 237 10.18 -16.64 -8.79
CA GLN A 237 9.60 -17.98 -8.62
C GLN A 237 8.46 -18.04 -7.59
N ARG A 238 8.55 -17.32 -6.46
CA ARG A 238 7.48 -17.32 -5.45
C ARG A 238 6.21 -16.63 -5.94
N ILE A 239 6.35 -15.49 -6.64
CA ILE A 239 5.23 -14.76 -7.24
C ILE A 239 4.58 -15.61 -8.35
N ALA A 240 5.41 -16.21 -9.23
CA ALA A 240 4.92 -17.14 -10.25
C ALA A 240 4.19 -18.34 -9.64
N CYS A 241 4.74 -18.95 -8.59
CA CYS A 241 4.12 -20.08 -7.87
C CYS A 241 2.75 -19.70 -7.31
N PHE A 242 2.66 -18.55 -6.65
CA PHE A 242 1.42 -18.04 -6.08
C PHE A 242 0.37 -17.77 -7.18
N ARG A 243 0.74 -17.09 -8.26
CA ARG A 243 -0.19 -16.78 -9.36
C ARG A 243 -0.64 -18.04 -10.09
N LEU A 244 0.24 -19.02 -10.28
CA LEU A 244 -0.14 -20.33 -10.79
C LEU A 244 -1.15 -21.02 -9.87
N ALA A 245 -0.92 -21.01 -8.55
CA ALA A 245 -1.87 -21.55 -7.58
C ALA A 245 -3.25 -20.86 -7.63
N VAL A 246 -3.29 -19.53 -7.77
CA VAL A 246 -4.54 -18.77 -7.95
C VAL A 246 -5.27 -19.22 -9.22
N ASN A 247 -4.56 -19.39 -10.33
CA ASN A 247 -5.16 -19.83 -11.60
C ASN A 247 -5.70 -21.27 -11.51
N LEU A 248 -4.97 -22.18 -10.85
CA LEU A 248 -5.42 -23.56 -10.60
C LEU A 248 -6.67 -23.58 -9.71
N LYS A 249 -6.72 -22.76 -8.66
CA LYS A 249 -7.91 -22.60 -7.82
C LYS A 249 -9.12 -22.13 -8.63
N LYS A 250 -8.95 -21.15 -9.52
CA LYS A 250 -10.03 -20.57 -10.31
C LYS A 250 -10.68 -21.58 -11.25
N ILE A 251 -9.93 -22.56 -11.74
CA ILE A 251 -10.48 -23.65 -12.55
C ILE A 251 -11.04 -24.80 -11.69
N GLY A 252 -11.08 -24.65 -10.37
CA GLY A 252 -11.72 -25.56 -9.44
C GLY A 252 -10.82 -26.68 -8.90
N LEU A 253 -9.49 -26.62 -9.10
CA LEU A 253 -8.62 -27.67 -8.56
C LEU A 253 -8.55 -27.58 -7.03
N PRO A 254 -8.62 -28.72 -6.31
CA PRO A 254 -8.29 -28.80 -4.89
C PRO A 254 -6.84 -28.35 -4.58
N LEU A 255 -6.60 -27.92 -3.34
CA LEU A 255 -5.30 -27.39 -2.90
C LEU A 255 -4.17 -28.42 -3.01
N ASP A 256 -4.42 -29.66 -2.62
CA ASP A 256 -3.48 -30.76 -2.67
C ASP A 256 -3.08 -31.12 -4.11
N GLU A 257 -4.04 -31.15 -5.04
CA GLU A 257 -3.77 -31.33 -6.46
C GLU A 257 -2.95 -30.16 -7.04
N ALA A 258 -3.29 -28.91 -6.68
CA ALA A 258 -2.52 -27.75 -7.10
C ALA A 258 -1.09 -27.77 -6.55
N ILE A 259 -0.89 -28.20 -5.29
CA ILE A 259 0.45 -28.39 -4.72
C ILE A 259 1.23 -29.44 -5.52
N ALA A 260 0.63 -30.57 -5.89
CA ALA A 260 1.31 -31.60 -6.68
C ALA A 260 1.76 -31.09 -8.06
N ILE A 261 0.92 -30.30 -8.73
CA ILE A 261 1.26 -29.64 -9.99
C ILE A 261 2.42 -28.66 -9.80
N LEU A 262 2.37 -27.84 -8.76
CA LEU A 262 3.40 -26.84 -8.48
C LEU A 262 4.74 -27.47 -8.05
N MET A 263 4.71 -28.62 -7.38
CA MET A 263 5.88 -29.43 -7.06
C MET A 263 6.55 -30.01 -8.33
N SER A 264 5.75 -30.34 -9.34
CA SER A 264 6.25 -30.76 -10.65
C SER A 264 6.74 -29.57 -11.48
N TRP A 265 6.12 -28.40 -11.31
CA TRP A 265 6.55 -27.16 -11.97
C TRP A 265 7.87 -26.63 -11.41
N ARG A 266 8.09 -26.64 -10.09
CA ARG A 266 9.30 -26.04 -9.47
C ARG A 266 10.60 -26.58 -10.03
N VAL A 267 10.66 -27.87 -10.39
CA VAL A 267 11.88 -28.50 -10.92
C VAL A 267 12.23 -28.02 -12.33
N LYS A 268 11.30 -27.34 -13.01
CA LYS A 268 11.50 -26.74 -14.33
C LYS A 268 12.10 -25.34 -14.26
N ASN A 269 12.08 -24.70 -13.09
CA ASN A 269 12.57 -23.33 -12.93
C ASN A 269 14.09 -23.27 -13.09
N LYS A 270 14.56 -22.22 -13.78
CA LYS A 270 15.98 -21.97 -14.05
C LYS A 270 16.38 -20.58 -13.53
N PRO A 271 16.40 -20.39 -12.19
CA PRO A 271 16.66 -19.08 -11.60
C PRO A 271 18.02 -18.48 -12.00
N SER A 272 18.02 -17.20 -12.36
CA SER A 272 19.22 -16.44 -12.68
C SER A 272 20.01 -16.03 -11.43
N ASN A 273 21.25 -15.57 -11.61
CA ASN A 273 22.09 -14.95 -10.56
C ASN A 273 22.39 -15.85 -9.35
N ASN A 274 22.68 -17.14 -9.58
CA ASN A 274 22.96 -18.14 -8.54
C ASN A 274 21.84 -18.29 -7.49
N LYS A 275 20.61 -17.83 -7.77
CA LYS A 275 19.48 -18.05 -6.87
C LYS A 275 19.08 -19.52 -6.90
N ARG A 276 18.68 -20.06 -5.74
CA ARG A 276 18.18 -21.44 -5.64
C ARG A 276 16.78 -21.58 -6.23
N ILE A 277 16.42 -22.81 -6.61
CA ILE A 277 15.03 -23.17 -6.93
C ILE A 277 14.15 -23.00 -5.67
N ILE A 278 12.91 -22.57 -5.85
CA ILE A 278 11.89 -22.50 -4.79
C ILE A 278 11.80 -23.85 -4.04
N THR A 279 11.76 -23.82 -2.70
CA THR A 279 11.71 -25.05 -1.90
C THR A 279 10.31 -25.68 -1.92
N PRO A 280 10.18 -26.98 -1.57
CA PRO A 280 8.87 -27.59 -1.35
C PRO A 280 8.01 -26.83 -0.34
N ASP A 281 8.59 -26.41 0.79
CA ASP A 281 7.85 -25.66 1.83
C ASP A 281 7.34 -24.32 1.31
N GLU A 282 8.16 -23.59 0.53
CA GLU A 282 7.74 -22.34 -0.12
C GLU A 282 6.59 -22.59 -1.11
N VAL A 283 6.62 -23.68 -1.89
CA VAL A 283 5.51 -24.03 -2.79
C VAL A 283 4.22 -24.29 -2.02
N ILE A 284 4.28 -25.07 -0.93
CA ILE A 284 3.13 -25.36 -0.07
C ILE A 284 2.58 -24.08 0.54
N GLU A 285 3.46 -23.19 1.02
CA GLU A 285 3.09 -21.91 1.61
C GLU A 285 2.38 -21.00 0.60
N GLN A 286 2.95 -20.83 -0.61
CA GLN A 286 2.36 -20.03 -1.67
C GLN A 286 0.99 -20.59 -2.11
N ALA A 287 0.87 -21.92 -2.25
CA ALA A 287 -0.38 -22.56 -2.61
C ALA A 287 -1.46 -22.40 -1.52
N LYS A 288 -1.11 -22.63 -0.25
CA LYS A 288 -2.03 -22.39 0.89
C LYS A 288 -2.49 -20.94 0.92
N TRP A 289 -1.59 -19.99 0.70
CA TRP A 289 -1.91 -18.57 0.63
C TRP A 289 -2.86 -18.22 -0.51
N ALA A 290 -2.60 -18.74 -1.72
CA ALA A 290 -3.48 -18.58 -2.87
C ALA A 290 -4.88 -19.17 -2.62
N TYR A 291 -4.96 -20.24 -1.83
CA TYR A 291 -6.23 -20.90 -1.49
C TYR A 291 -6.98 -20.27 -0.33
N SER A 292 -6.31 -19.51 0.54
CA SER A 292 -6.91 -18.91 1.74
C SER A 292 -7.91 -17.78 1.48
N LYS A 293 -7.86 -17.12 0.31
CA LYS A 293 -8.70 -15.97 -0.05
C LYS A 293 -9.21 -16.07 -1.50
N GLU A 294 -10.23 -15.29 -1.85
CA GLU A 294 -10.70 -15.19 -3.24
C GLU A 294 -9.99 -14.04 -3.98
N TYR A 295 -9.12 -14.41 -4.92
CA TYR A 295 -8.38 -13.45 -5.74
C TYR A 295 -9.10 -13.25 -7.08
N LYS A 296 -9.55 -12.02 -7.35
CA LYS A 296 -10.28 -11.70 -8.58
C LYS A 296 -9.35 -11.49 -9.78
N GLY A 297 -8.17 -10.90 -9.58
CA GLY A 297 -7.21 -10.63 -10.65
C GLY A 297 -6.48 -11.87 -11.20
N TYR A 298 -5.97 -11.77 -12.43
CA TYR A 298 -5.07 -12.77 -13.03
C TYR A 298 -3.59 -12.38 -12.90
N GLY A 299 -3.30 -11.15 -12.42
CA GLY A 299 -1.94 -10.62 -12.26
C GLY A 299 -1.26 -10.28 -13.58
N CYS A 300 -2.02 -9.90 -14.61
CA CYS A 300 -1.49 -9.60 -15.95
C CYS A 300 -0.50 -8.43 -15.97
N ASP A 301 -0.60 -7.55 -14.98
CA ASP A 301 0.23 -6.38 -14.69
C ASP A 301 1.53 -6.71 -13.94
N ILE A 302 1.68 -7.95 -13.48
CA ILE A 302 2.87 -8.38 -12.74
C ILE A 302 3.98 -8.71 -13.74
N PRO A 303 5.21 -8.17 -13.58
CA PRO A 303 6.28 -8.32 -14.56
C PRO A 303 6.57 -9.77 -14.98
N ILE A 304 6.51 -10.74 -14.05
CA ILE A 304 6.75 -12.16 -14.38
C ILE A 304 5.61 -12.76 -15.22
N ILE A 305 4.37 -12.32 -15.04
CA ILE A 305 3.22 -12.79 -15.81
C ILE A 305 3.19 -12.11 -17.17
N GLU A 306 3.53 -10.82 -17.19
CA GLU A 306 3.65 -10.01 -18.38
C GLU A 306 4.69 -10.58 -19.36
N PHE A 307 5.83 -11.05 -18.85
CA PHE A 307 6.86 -11.72 -19.65
C PHE A 307 6.31 -12.93 -20.43
N HIS A 308 5.29 -13.60 -19.90
CA HIS A 308 4.63 -14.73 -20.55
C HIS A 308 3.30 -14.36 -21.23
N CYS A 309 2.98 -13.07 -21.34
CA CYS A 309 1.76 -12.58 -21.96
C CYS A 309 1.73 -12.90 -23.47
N ASP A 310 0.53 -12.95 -24.04
CA ASP A 310 0.30 -13.30 -25.45
C ASP A 310 -0.84 -12.45 -26.01
N SER A 311 -0.63 -11.85 -27.19
CA SER A 311 -1.62 -11.00 -27.86
C SER A 311 -2.93 -11.74 -28.18
N ASN A 312 -2.89 -13.07 -28.25
CA ASN A 312 -4.07 -13.90 -28.47
C ASN A 312 -4.82 -14.25 -27.18
N CYS A 313 -4.34 -13.80 -26.02
CA CYS A 313 -5.03 -14.03 -24.74
C CYS A 313 -6.34 -13.21 -24.71
N LYS A 314 -7.45 -13.84 -24.30
CA LYS A 314 -8.76 -13.16 -24.17
C LYS A 314 -8.73 -11.98 -23.19
N LEU A 315 -7.75 -11.95 -22.28
CA LEU A 315 -7.53 -10.89 -21.31
C LEU A 315 -6.54 -9.83 -21.79
N TYR A 316 -5.88 -10.01 -22.94
CA TYR A 316 -4.82 -9.15 -23.45
C TYR A 316 -5.28 -7.71 -23.68
N LYS A 317 -6.52 -7.53 -24.14
CA LYS A 317 -7.13 -6.22 -24.34
C LYS A 317 -7.38 -5.42 -23.05
N TYR A 318 -7.31 -6.08 -21.89
CA TYR A 318 -7.46 -5.47 -20.57
C TYR A 318 -6.10 -5.32 -19.87
N ARG A 319 -5.00 -5.31 -20.63
CA ARG A 319 -3.63 -5.16 -20.14
C ARG A 319 -3.25 -3.70 -19.83
N ASN A 320 -4.06 -2.75 -20.30
CA ASN A 320 -3.91 -1.33 -20.00
C ASN A 320 -4.66 -1.01 -18.71
#